data_AF-A0A5N9AF25-F1
#
_entry.id   AF-A0A5N9AF25-F1
#
_cell.length_a   1.000
_cell.length_b   1.000
_cell.length_c   1.000
_cell.angle_alpha   90.00
_cell.angle_beta   90.00
_cell.angle_gamma   90.00
#
_symmetry.space_group_name_H-M   'P 1'
#
loop_
_entity.id
_entity.type
_entity.pdbx_description
1 polymer ?
#
loop_
_entity_poly.entity_id
_entity_poly.type
_entity_poly.pdbx_seq_one_letter_code
_entity_poly.pdbx_strand_id
1 'polypeptide(L)' 'MFCPDCNEELKDTARLCDYCGATMPESDWDDFDLLVALKTGIGVLVIVLILMLGWDRIFKYFFQAN' A
#
# COMPACT_ATOMS: atom_id res chain seq x y z
N MET A 1 22.79 -5.56 -11.65
CA MET A 1 22.97 -6.31 -10.36
C MET A 1 23.96 -7.47 -10.56
N PHE A 2 24.58 -8.06 -9.53
CA PHE A 2 25.52 -9.21 -9.72
C PHE A 2 24.89 -10.55 -9.29
N CYS A 3 25.25 -11.65 -9.97
CA CYS A 3 24.82 -12.99 -9.58
C CYS A 3 25.43 -13.38 -8.23
N PRO A 4 24.66 -13.86 -7.24
CA PRO A 4 25.26 -14.35 -5.99
C PRO A 4 26.12 -15.61 -6.17
N ASP A 5 25.88 -16.40 -7.22
CA ASP A 5 26.57 -17.68 -7.43
C ASP A 5 27.86 -17.55 -8.26
N CYS A 6 27.81 -16.82 -9.38
CA CYS A 6 28.95 -16.66 -10.29
C CYS A 6 29.56 -15.26 -10.30
N ASN A 7 28.96 -14.30 -9.58
CA ASN A 7 29.41 -12.91 -9.49
C ASN A 7 29.52 -12.17 -10.83
N GLU A 8 28.83 -12.64 -11.87
CA GLU A 8 28.70 -11.97 -13.16
C GLU A 8 27.66 -10.84 -13.12
N GLU A 9 27.81 -9.86 -14.02
CA GLU A 9 26.86 -8.76 -14.16
C GLU A 9 25.56 -9.24 -14.82
N LEU A 10 24.44 -9.04 -14.13
CA LEU A 10 23.09 -9.31 -14.62
C LEU A 10 22.32 -8.04 -14.92
N LYS A 11 21.52 -8.16 -15.99
CA LYS A 11 20.47 -7.20 -16.33
C LYS A 11 19.49 -7.12 -15.18
N ASP A 12 19.10 -5.91 -14.82
CA ASP A 12 18.34 -5.62 -13.59
C ASP A 12 16.93 -6.24 -13.56
N THR A 13 16.46 -6.85 -14.65
CA THR A 13 15.17 -7.57 -14.75
C THR A 13 15.32 -9.07 -15.02
N ALA A 14 16.55 -9.60 -15.06
CA ALA A 14 16.80 -11.00 -15.35
C ALA A 14 16.37 -11.88 -14.16
N ARG A 15 15.37 -12.74 -14.38
CA ARG A 15 14.92 -13.76 -13.40
C ARG A 15 15.84 -14.98 -13.35
N LEU A 16 16.74 -15.11 -14.32
CA LEU A 16 17.68 -16.22 -14.47
C LEU A 16 19.02 -15.65 -14.92
N CYS A 17 20.12 -16.19 -14.39
CA CYS A 17 21.45 -15.86 -14.87
C CYS A 17 21.76 -16.58 -16.18
N ASP A 18 22.05 -15.84 -17.23
CA ASP A 18 22.42 -16.40 -18.55
C ASP A 18 23.77 -17.15 -18.52
N TYR A 19 24.61 -16.89 -17.51
CA TYR A 19 25.95 -17.47 -17.40
C TYR A 19 26.01 -18.76 -16.60
N CYS A 20 25.36 -18.81 -15.43
CA CYS A 20 25.37 -19.99 -14.55
C CYS A 20 24.04 -20.75 -14.51
N GLY A 21 22.95 -20.17 -15.03
CA GLY A 21 21.61 -20.76 -15.00
C GLY A 21 20.88 -20.66 -13.66
N ALA A 22 21.42 -19.91 -12.69
CA ALA A 22 20.78 -19.73 -11.38
C ALA A 22 19.53 -18.85 -11.49
N THR A 23 18.45 -19.25 -10.80
CA THR A 23 17.23 -18.44 -10.66
C THR A 23 17.46 -17.32 -9.66
N MET A 24 17.16 -16.09 -10.05
CA MET A 24 17.26 -14.94 -9.17
C MET A 24 16.02 -14.83 -8.27
N PRO A 25 16.20 -14.43 -7.00
CA PRO A 25 15.06 -14.16 -6.13
C PRO A 25 14.25 -13.00 -6.72
N GLU A 26 12.94 -13.20 -6.87
CA GLU A 26 12.03 -12.10 -7.20
C GLU A 26 12.05 -11.12 -6.04
N SER A 27 12.28 -9.83 -6.31
CA SER A 27 12.14 -8.81 -5.28
C SER A 27 10.65 -8.68 -4.97
N ASP A 28 10.22 -9.26 -3.86
CA ASP A 28 8.90 -9.05 -3.30
C ASP A 28 8.72 -7.55 -3.02
N TRP A 29 7.89 -6.89 -3.82
CA TRP A 29 7.48 -5.49 -3.63
C TRP A 29 6.45 -5.38 -2.50
N ASP A 30 6.76 -5.98 -1.34
CA ASP A 30 5.95 -5.89 -0.12
C ASP A 30 6.25 -4.60 0.70
N ASP A 31 6.84 -3.58 0.06
CA ASP A 31 7.03 -2.26 0.67
C ASP A 31 5.80 -1.35 0.50
N PHE A 32 4.60 -1.85 0.79
CA PHE A 32 3.41 -0.99 0.84
C PHE A 32 2.49 -1.17 2.06
N ASP A 33 2.98 -1.71 3.17
CA ASP A 33 2.13 -1.86 4.36
C ASP A 33 1.94 -0.54 5.15
N LEU A 34 2.99 0.28 5.32
CA LEU A 34 2.89 1.49 6.15
C LEU A 34 2.07 2.61 5.48
N LEU A 35 2.21 2.74 4.16
CA LEU A 35 1.52 3.77 3.37
C LEU A 35 0.04 3.40 3.14
N VAL A 36 -0.29 2.11 3.02
CA VAL A 36 -1.68 1.64 2.95
C VAL A 36 -2.39 1.81 4.29
N ALA A 37 -1.73 1.52 5.43
CA ALA A 37 -2.28 1.75 6.76
C ALA A 37 -2.54 3.24 7.05
N LEU A 38 -1.63 4.13 6.67
CA LEU A 38 -1.81 5.58 6.86
C LEU A 38 -2.91 6.14 5.94
N LYS A 39 -2.99 5.65 4.68
CA LYS A 39 -4.00 6.10 3.71
C LYS A 39 -5.41 5.58 4.04
N THR A 40 -5.53 4.40 4.63
CA THR A 40 -6.80 3.89 5.18
C THR A 40 -7.20 4.61 6.47
N GLY A 41 -6.25 4.91 7.36
CA GLY A 41 -6.51 5.62 8.61
C GLY A 41 -7.08 7.04 8.42
N ILE A 42 -6.51 7.82 7.50
CA ILE A 42 -7.01 9.18 7.20
C ILE A 42 -8.42 9.12 6.59
N GLY A 43 -8.69 8.15 5.71
CA GLY A 43 -10.01 7.98 5.10
C GLY A 43 -11.10 7.74 6.14
N VAL A 44 -10.86 6.83 7.10
CA VAL A 44 -11.81 6.56 8.19
C VAL A 44 -12.00 7.79 9.08
N LEU A 45 -10.92 8.48 9.45
CA LEU A 45 -11.01 9.70 10.26
C LEU A 45 -11.82 10.81 9.57
N VAL A 46 -11.62 11.03 8.27
CA VAL A 46 -12.39 12.02 7.50
C VAL A 46 -13.87 11.64 7.44
N ILE A 47 -14.20 10.37 7.20
CA ILE A 47 -15.60 9.90 7.20
C ILE A 47 -16.24 10.10 8.57
N VAL A 48 -15.56 9.70 9.65
CA VAL A 48 -16.06 9.90 11.02
C VAL A 48 -16.25 11.39 11.33
N LEU A 49 -15.32 12.26 10.93
CA LEU A 49 -15.45 13.70 11.10
C LEU A 49 -16.63 14.27 10.29
N ILE A 50 -16.83 13.83 9.05
CA ILE A 50 -17.99 14.24 8.24
C ILE A 50 -19.30 13.79 8.90
N LEU A 51 -19.36 12.58 9.44
CA LEU A 51 -20.54 12.10 10.16
C LEU A 51 -20.77 12.89 11.47
N MET A 52 -19.72 13.16 12.25
CA MET A 52 -19.83 13.96 13.48
C MET A 52 -20.20 15.42 13.21
N LEU A 53 -19.59 16.07 12.21
CA LEU A 53 -19.92 17.45 11.81
C LEU A 53 -21.28 17.53 11.12
N GLY A 54 -21.65 16.50 10.35
CA GLY A 54 -22.95 16.39 9.69
C GLY A 54 -24.10 16.16 10.66
N TRP A 55 -23.84 15.51 11.81
CA TRP A 55 -24.85 15.27 12.83
C TRP A 55 -25.40 16.57 13.42
N ASP A 56 -24.59 17.62 13.53
CA ASP A 56 -24.99 18.95 14.04
C ASP A 56 -26.08 19.61 13.13
N ARG A 57 -26.04 19.33 11.83
CA ARG A 57 -27.03 19.78 10.84
C ARG A 57 -28.23 18.81 10.73
N ILE A 58 -28.00 17.51 10.86
CA ILE A 58 -29.04 16.46 10.71
C ILE A 58 -29.94 16.34 11.94
N PHE A 59 -29.42 16.50 13.17
CA PHE A 59 -30.24 16.45 14.39
C PHE A 59 -31.36 17.49 14.38
N LYS A 60 -31.14 18.67 13.77
CA LYS A 60 -32.19 19.68 13.58
C LYS A 60 -33.34 19.18 12.69
N TYR A 61 -33.05 18.39 11.66
CA TYR A 61 -34.08 17.82 10.79
C TYR A 61 -34.81 16.64 11.44
N PHE A 62 -34.09 15.80 12.19
CA PHE A 62 -34.67 14.60 12.79
C PHE A 62 -35.52 14.91 14.04
N PHE A 63 -35.12 15.87 14.88
CA PHE A 63 -35.86 16.26 16.09
C PHE A 63 -37.03 17.23 15.83
N GLN A 64 -37.22 17.70 14.60
CA GLN A 64 -38.42 18.45 14.20
C GLN A 64 -39.52 17.54 13.62
N ALA A 65 -39.22 16.26 13.42
CA ALA A 65 -40.13 15.26 12.88
C ALA A 65 -40.66 14.26 13.95
N ASN A 66 -40.37 14.50 15.23
CA ASN A 66 -40.97 13.80 16.39
C ASN A 66 -41.33 14.82 17.47
#